data_AF-A0A183GX23-F1
#
_entry.id   AF-A0A183GX23-F1
#
_cell.length_a   1.000
_cell.length_b   1.000
_cell.length_c   1.000
_cell.angle_alpha   90.00
_cell.angle_beta   90.00
_cell.angle_gamma   90.00
#
_symmetry.space_group_name_H-M   'P 1'
#
loop_
_entity.id
_entity.type
_entity.pdbx_description
1 polymer ?
#
loop_
_entity_poly.entity_id
_entity_poly.type
_entity_poly.pdbx_seq_one_letter_code
_entity_poly.pdbx_strand_id
1 'polypeptide(L)'
;MPINLTPKKLFSLDSSLQEVDFEHDLIQMDTLRVSYVIPHFTLATLFVNKPGNLSDQARLARLNTFVEEMESLPGSWGPQSSNYFIRDYIEYEKGMSEIEPEEEGLAPRDPNVLNFNDLPEFLEWPEYEYWRGFLRFSNGSTTELERFFLTTAYHGEELKEWINRDQMLKRWREVVDRYK
;
A
#
# COMPACT_ATOMS: atom_id res chain seq x y z
N MET A 1 -10.48 -30.09 12.69
CA MET A 1 -11.53 -29.33 11.99
C MET A 1 -11.00 -27.94 11.70
N PRO A 2 -11.01 -27.44 10.46
CA PRO A 2 -10.70 -26.04 10.22
C PRO A 2 -11.86 -25.21 10.77
N ILE A 3 -11.59 -24.42 11.81
CA ILE A 3 -12.55 -23.46 12.35
C ILE A 3 -12.62 -22.32 11.35
N ASN A 4 -13.69 -22.28 10.55
CA ASN A 4 -13.92 -21.25 9.54
C ASN A 4 -15.26 -20.55 9.80
N LEU A 5 -15.17 -19.32 10.28
CA LEU A 5 -16.30 -18.43 10.53
C LEU A 5 -16.52 -17.57 9.28
N THR A 6 -17.32 -18.09 8.35
CA THR A 6 -17.67 -17.38 7.11
C THR A 6 -18.69 -16.28 7.40
N PRO A 7 -18.70 -15.15 6.66
CA PRO A 7 -19.70 -14.09 6.82
C PRO A 7 -21.16 -14.58 6.77
N LYS A 8 -21.45 -15.61 5.97
CA LYS A 8 -22.75 -16.31 5.91
C LYS A 8 -23.21 -16.97 7.23
N LYS A 9 -22.34 -17.08 8.23
CA LYS A 9 -22.70 -17.60 9.57
C LYS A 9 -22.93 -16.48 10.58
N LEU A 10 -22.65 -15.22 10.20
CA LEU A 10 -22.69 -14.05 11.08
C LEU A 10 -23.95 -13.20 10.92
N PHE A 11 -24.67 -13.36 9.81
CA PHE A 11 -25.93 -12.65 9.58
C PHE A 11 -27.12 -13.61 9.65
N SER A 12 -28.30 -13.05 9.90
CA SER A 12 -29.55 -13.78 9.82
C SER A 12 -29.89 -14.10 8.36
N LEU A 13 -30.67 -15.17 8.14
CA LEU A 13 -31.03 -15.66 6.81
C LEU A 13 -31.88 -14.67 6.00
N ASP A 14 -32.58 -13.77 6.68
CA ASP A 14 -33.42 -12.69 6.14
C ASP A 14 -32.68 -11.35 6.02
N SER A 15 -31.38 -11.30 6.34
CA SER A 15 -30.59 -10.10 6.11
C SER A 15 -30.35 -9.91 4.62
N SER A 16 -30.45 -8.70 4.07
CA SER A 16 -30.05 -8.42 2.68
C SER A 16 -28.59 -8.77 2.33
N LEU A 17 -27.77 -9.09 3.34
CA LEU A 17 -26.42 -9.65 3.20
C LEU A 17 -26.40 -11.17 2.91
N GLN A 18 -27.51 -11.87 3.16
CA GLN A 18 -27.72 -13.31 3.01
C GLN A 18 -29.03 -13.71 2.26
N GLU A 19 -30.01 -12.81 2.18
CA GLU A 19 -31.36 -13.05 1.71
C GLU A 19 -31.34 -13.63 0.29
N VAL A 20 -32.10 -14.71 0.12
CA VAL A 20 -32.28 -15.41 -1.15
C VAL A 20 -33.77 -15.42 -1.41
N ASP A 21 -34.26 -14.48 -2.20
CA ASP A 21 -35.58 -14.63 -2.78
C ASP A 21 -35.49 -15.60 -3.96
N PHE A 22 -36.20 -16.72 -3.86
CA PHE A 22 -36.25 -17.75 -4.90
C PHE A 22 -36.97 -17.29 -6.18
N GLU A 23 -37.66 -16.15 -6.15
CA GLU A 23 -38.45 -15.59 -7.26
C GLU A 23 -37.79 -14.39 -7.97
N HIS A 24 -36.80 -13.75 -7.36
CA HIS A 24 -36.12 -12.58 -7.92
C HIS A 24 -34.62 -12.87 -7.96
N ASP A 25 -33.95 -12.55 -9.08
CA ASP A 25 -32.49 -12.73 -9.31
C ASP A 25 -31.60 -11.87 -8.38
N LEU A 26 -31.83 -11.90 -7.07
CA LEU A 26 -31.06 -11.22 -6.04
C LEU A 26 -29.86 -12.09 -5.68
N ILE A 27 -28.74 -11.83 -6.34
CA ILE A 27 -27.47 -12.48 -6.04
C ILE A 27 -26.91 -11.88 -4.73
N GLN A 28 -26.71 -12.73 -3.71
CA GLN A 28 -26.20 -12.32 -2.39
C GLN A 28 -24.93 -11.47 -2.50
N MET A 29 -24.86 -10.35 -1.76
CA MET A 29 -23.70 -9.45 -1.76
C MET A 29 -22.38 -10.18 -1.43
N ASP A 30 -22.37 -11.11 -0.46
CA ASP A 30 -21.19 -11.91 -0.14
C ASP A 30 -20.81 -12.83 -1.31
N THR A 31 -21.78 -13.48 -1.96
CA THR A 31 -21.54 -14.33 -3.12
C THR A 31 -20.99 -13.52 -4.30
N LEU A 32 -21.53 -12.32 -4.56
CA LEU A 32 -21.01 -11.40 -5.57
C LEU A 32 -19.58 -10.97 -5.24
N ARG A 33 -19.31 -10.54 -4.02
CA ARG A 33 -17.98 -10.12 -3.58
C ARG A 33 -16.96 -11.24 -3.70
N VAL A 34 -17.30 -12.45 -3.25
CA VAL A 34 -16.42 -13.62 -3.33
C VAL A 34 -16.20 -14.03 -4.77
N SER A 35 -17.20 -13.90 -5.65
CA SER A 35 -17.11 -14.37 -7.03
C SER A 35 -16.44 -13.37 -7.97
N TYR A 36 -16.64 -12.06 -7.76
CA TYR A 36 -16.28 -11.01 -8.72
C TYR A 36 -15.35 -9.92 -8.18
N VAL A 37 -15.10 -9.84 -6.88
CA VAL A 37 -14.20 -8.83 -6.30
C VAL A 37 -12.91 -9.46 -5.82
N ILE A 38 -13.02 -10.39 -4.86
CA ILE A 38 -11.86 -11.01 -4.20
C ILE A 38 -10.86 -11.67 -5.15
N PRO A 39 -11.29 -12.40 -6.20
CA PRO A 39 -10.36 -13.06 -7.11
C PRO A 39 -9.54 -12.09 -7.96
N HIS A 40 -10.05 -10.89 -8.18
CA HIS A 40 -9.44 -9.91 -9.06
C HIS A 40 -8.68 -8.83 -8.29
N PHE A 41 -9.14 -8.51 -7.08
CA PHE A 41 -8.58 -7.41 -6.29
C PHE A 41 -8.72 -7.66 -4.78
N THR A 42 -7.62 -8.05 -4.15
CA THR A 42 -7.45 -8.09 -2.71
C THR A 42 -6.28 -7.19 -2.31
N LEU A 43 -6.57 -6.13 -1.55
CA LEU A 43 -5.58 -5.12 -1.17
C LEU A 43 -4.89 -5.49 0.16
N ALA A 44 -3.57 -5.44 0.19
CA ALA A 44 -2.80 -5.43 1.43
C ALA A 44 -2.41 -3.99 1.77
N THR A 45 -2.70 -3.55 3.00
CA THR A 45 -2.25 -2.27 3.54
C THR A 45 -1.11 -2.51 4.52
N LEU A 46 0.06 -1.95 4.22
CA LEU A 46 1.30 -2.16 4.95
C LEU A 46 1.70 -0.87 5.67
N PHE A 47 1.70 -0.92 7.00
CA PHE A 47 1.99 0.24 7.85
C PHE A 47 3.46 0.29 8.25
N VAL A 48 4.15 1.35 7.86
CA VAL A 48 5.53 1.65 8.25
C VAL A 48 5.50 2.61 9.44
N ASN A 49 5.61 2.05 10.64
CA ASN A 49 5.46 2.80 11.88
C ASN A 49 6.71 3.61 12.29
N LYS A 50 7.88 3.23 11.77
CA LYS A 50 9.17 3.85 12.10
C LYS A 50 10.07 3.81 10.86
N PRO A 51 9.85 4.71 9.88
CA PRO A 51 10.68 4.77 8.70
C PRO A 51 12.11 5.21 9.05
N GLY A 52 12.27 6.05 10.08
CA GLY A 52 13.54 6.66 10.44
C GLY A 52 14.08 7.55 9.31
N ASN A 53 15.40 7.72 9.23
CA ASN A 53 15.99 8.59 8.22
C ASN A 53 16.04 7.91 6.85
N LEU A 54 15.15 8.30 5.93
CA LEU A 54 15.08 7.77 4.57
C LEU A 54 16.00 8.50 3.57
N SER A 55 16.70 9.55 3.99
CA SER A 55 17.84 10.11 3.22
C SER A 55 19.07 9.20 3.27
N ASP A 56 19.11 8.22 4.20
CA ASP A 56 20.11 7.16 4.23
C ASP A 56 19.81 6.11 3.15
N GLN A 57 20.70 6.02 2.15
CA GLN A 57 20.57 5.10 1.02
C GLN A 57 20.46 3.63 1.45
N ALA A 58 21.15 3.21 2.51
CA ALA A 58 21.07 1.82 2.98
C ALA A 58 19.67 1.49 3.51
N ARG A 59 19.04 2.47 4.19
CA ARG A 59 17.70 2.33 4.74
C ARG A 59 16.63 2.39 3.64
N LEU A 60 16.79 3.32 2.72
CA LEU A 60 15.93 3.44 1.54
C LEU A 60 15.98 2.15 0.71
N ALA A 61 17.18 1.61 0.47
CA ALA A 61 17.35 0.33 -0.22
C ALA A 61 16.63 -0.81 0.51
N ARG A 62 16.79 -0.92 1.84
CA ARG A 62 16.08 -1.94 2.64
C ARG A 62 14.55 -1.82 2.51
N LEU A 63 14.02 -0.60 2.50
CA LEU A 63 12.59 -0.37 2.34
C LEU A 63 12.12 -0.73 0.92
N ASN A 64 12.90 -0.38 -0.10
CA ASN A 64 12.61 -0.76 -1.49
C ASN A 64 12.64 -2.27 -1.68
N THR A 65 13.61 -2.99 -1.08
CA THR A 65 13.64 -4.46 -1.11
C THR A 65 12.43 -5.07 -0.42
N PHE A 66 11.98 -4.49 0.70
CA PHE A 66 10.73 -4.93 1.35
C PHE A 66 9.52 -4.81 0.43
N VAL A 67 9.37 -3.66 -0.24
CA VAL A 67 8.27 -3.40 -1.17
C VAL A 67 8.35 -4.34 -2.37
N GLU A 68 9.53 -4.52 -2.95
CA GLU A 68 9.77 -5.42 -4.07
C GLU A 68 9.45 -6.88 -3.69
N GLU A 69 9.85 -7.34 -2.49
CA GLU A 69 9.51 -8.67 -2.02
C GLU A 69 7.99 -8.86 -1.89
N MET A 70 7.27 -7.87 -1.34
CA MET A 70 5.81 -7.89 -1.28
C MET A 70 5.20 -7.95 -2.69
N GLU A 71 5.71 -7.14 -3.62
CA GLU A 71 5.24 -7.09 -5.00
C GLU A 71 5.60 -8.33 -5.83
N SER A 72 6.60 -9.11 -5.41
CA SER A 72 7.01 -10.36 -6.05
C SER A 72 6.24 -11.60 -5.58
N LEU A 73 5.42 -11.46 -4.55
CA LEU A 73 4.67 -12.58 -3.99
C LEU A 73 3.69 -13.18 -5.01
N PRO A 74 3.40 -14.50 -4.93
CA PRO A 74 2.44 -15.14 -5.83
C PRO A 74 1.07 -14.46 -5.78
N GLY A 75 0.52 -14.16 -6.96
CA GLY A 75 -0.76 -13.46 -7.12
C GLY A 75 -0.67 -11.94 -6.95
N SER A 76 0.51 -11.37 -6.72
CA SER A 76 0.69 -9.92 -6.74
C SER A 76 0.46 -9.37 -8.14
N TRP A 77 -0.22 -8.24 -8.24
CA TRP A 77 -0.29 -7.46 -9.47
C TRP A 77 1.03 -6.75 -9.79
N GLY A 78 2.01 -6.77 -8.89
CA GLY A 78 3.32 -6.15 -9.09
C GLY A 78 3.35 -4.65 -8.82
N PRO A 79 4.45 -3.96 -9.18
CA PRO A 79 4.71 -2.57 -8.80
C PRO A 79 3.64 -1.57 -9.25
N GLN A 80 3.02 -1.80 -10.40
CA GLN A 80 1.98 -0.91 -10.96
C GLN A 80 0.68 -0.88 -10.15
N SER A 81 0.49 -1.85 -9.26
CA SER A 81 -0.69 -1.90 -8.37
C SER A 81 -0.44 -1.30 -6.99
N SER A 82 0.80 -0.92 -6.72
CA SER A 82 1.21 -0.50 -5.39
C SER A 82 1.21 1.02 -5.28
N ASN A 83 0.50 1.52 -4.27
CA ASN A 83 0.62 2.93 -3.89
C ASN A 83 1.82 3.07 -2.95
N TYR A 84 2.95 3.53 -3.48
CA TYR A 84 4.20 3.74 -2.75
C TYR A 84 4.84 5.10 -3.12
N PHE A 85 4.58 6.10 -2.28
CA PHE A 85 4.91 7.52 -2.54
C PHE A 85 6.39 7.80 -2.83
N ILE A 86 7.31 6.95 -2.36
CA ILE A 86 8.75 7.16 -2.53
C ILE A 86 9.15 7.10 -4.01
N ARG A 87 8.42 6.37 -4.85
CA ARG A 87 8.67 6.34 -6.31
C ARG A 87 8.44 7.72 -6.91
N ASP A 88 7.26 8.28 -6.67
CA ASP A 88 6.87 9.62 -7.13
C ASP A 88 7.79 10.69 -6.53
N TYR A 89 8.18 10.52 -5.27
CA TYR A 89 9.09 11.45 -4.61
C TYR A 89 10.52 11.42 -5.20
N ILE A 90 11.03 10.24 -5.59
CA ILE A 90 12.30 10.14 -6.33
C ILE A 90 12.23 10.88 -7.67
N GLU A 91 11.10 10.76 -8.39
CA GLU A 91 10.89 11.46 -9.65
C GLU A 91 10.83 12.99 -9.46
N TYR A 92 10.16 13.44 -8.40
CA TYR A 92 10.10 14.84 -8.02
C TYR A 92 11.50 15.40 -7.70
N GLU A 93 12.26 14.75 -6.81
CA GLU A 93 13.62 15.19 -6.44
C GLU A 93 14.56 15.24 -7.65
N LYS A 94 14.46 14.25 -8.54
CA LYS A 94 15.21 14.25 -9.79
C LYS A 94 14.84 15.45 -10.66
N GLY A 95 13.55 15.73 -10.85
CA GLY A 95 13.08 16.89 -11.59
C GLY A 95 13.58 18.21 -10.99
N MET A 96 13.51 18.36 -9.67
CA MET A 96 14.01 19.55 -8.97
C MET A 96 15.52 19.73 -9.15
N SER A 97 16.30 18.65 -9.08
CA SER A 97 17.75 18.69 -9.31
C SER A 97 18.14 19.13 -10.73
N GLU A 98 17.28 18.85 -11.72
CA GLU A 98 17.50 19.24 -13.12
C GLU A 98 17.07 20.70 -13.39
N ILE A 99 16.14 21.25 -12.60
CA ILE A 99 15.56 22.60 -12.77
C ILE A 99 16.32 23.68 -11.97
N GLU A 100 16.98 23.31 -10.87
CA GLU A 100 17.70 24.24 -9.99
C GLU A 100 19.17 24.60 -10.34
N PRO A 101 19.78 24.30 -11.50
CA PRO A 101 21.24 24.47 -11.64
C PRO A 101 21.74 25.93 -11.76
N GLU A 102 20.93 26.97 -11.53
CA GLU A 102 21.35 28.37 -11.76
C GLU A 102 20.83 29.43 -10.76
N GLU A 103 20.39 29.08 -9.54
CA GLU A 103 20.31 30.11 -8.48
C GLU A 103 21.68 30.28 -7.79
N GLU A 104 22.33 31.42 -8.05
CA GLU A 104 23.65 31.80 -7.52
C GLU A 104 23.75 31.63 -5.99
N GLY A 105 24.34 30.51 -5.54
CA GLY A 105 24.83 30.37 -4.16
C GLY A 105 24.36 29.12 -3.39
N LEU A 106 23.51 28.27 -3.97
CA LEU A 106 23.12 27.00 -3.34
C LEU A 106 24.04 25.86 -3.83
N ALA A 107 24.47 24.99 -2.91
CA ALA A 107 25.29 23.83 -3.25
C ALA A 107 24.49 22.90 -4.18
N PRO A 108 25.14 22.27 -5.18
CA PRO A 108 24.45 21.34 -6.08
C PRO A 108 23.79 20.22 -5.27
N ARG A 109 22.47 20.01 -5.46
CA ARG A 109 21.75 18.89 -4.85
C ARG A 109 22.29 17.57 -5.41
N ASP A 110 22.59 16.62 -4.53
CA ASP A 110 22.97 15.27 -4.97
C ASP A 110 21.70 14.53 -5.42
N PRO A 111 21.57 14.18 -6.72
CA PRO A 111 20.38 13.50 -7.23
C PRO A 111 20.15 12.10 -6.62
N ASN A 112 21.15 11.56 -5.91
CA ASN A 112 21.06 10.24 -5.28
C ASN A 112 20.68 10.30 -3.79
N VAL A 113 20.44 11.48 -3.22
CA VAL A 113 20.08 11.66 -1.82
C VAL A 113 18.74 12.38 -1.73
N LEU A 114 17.73 11.70 -1.21
CA LEU A 114 16.39 12.26 -1.04
C LEU A 114 16.36 13.30 0.08
N ASN A 115 16.00 14.54 -0.23
CA ASN A 115 15.91 15.62 0.74
C ASN A 115 14.50 15.78 1.30
N PHE A 116 14.15 14.99 2.32
CA PHE A 116 12.81 15.01 2.95
C PHE A 116 12.36 16.37 3.55
N ASN A 117 13.22 17.40 3.56
CA ASN A 117 12.80 18.78 3.85
C ASN A 117 11.88 19.36 2.76
N ASP A 118 11.99 18.86 1.52
CA ASP A 118 11.20 19.29 0.37
C ASP A 118 9.85 18.52 0.28
N LEU A 119 9.65 17.53 1.18
CA LEU A 119 8.43 16.74 1.25
C LEU A 119 7.14 17.58 1.43
N PRO A 120 7.10 18.68 2.22
CA PRO A 120 5.93 19.56 2.26
C PRO A 120 5.64 20.21 0.91
N GLU A 121 6.68 20.66 0.19
CA GLU A 121 6.53 21.27 -1.13
C GLU A 121 6.02 20.24 -2.15
N PHE A 122 6.60 19.04 -2.17
CA PHE A 122 6.10 17.91 -2.97
C PHE A 122 4.60 17.69 -2.78
N LEU A 123 4.09 17.78 -1.54
CA LEU A 123 2.67 17.56 -1.25
C LEU A 123 1.75 18.75 -1.59
N GLU A 124 2.29 19.93 -1.91
CA GLU A 124 1.51 21.07 -2.41
C GLU A 124 1.24 20.95 -3.92
N TRP A 125 1.99 20.12 -4.64
CA TRP A 125 1.76 19.91 -6.07
C TRP A 125 0.46 19.12 -6.29
N PRO A 126 -0.45 19.59 -7.18
CA PRO A 126 -1.75 18.95 -7.41
C PRO A 126 -1.65 17.47 -7.79
N GLU A 127 -0.58 17.08 -8.48
CA GLU A 127 -0.34 15.70 -8.89
C GLU A 127 0.00 14.78 -7.71
N TYR A 128 0.47 15.31 -6.58
CA TYR A 128 0.98 14.54 -5.43
C TYR A 128 0.20 14.78 -4.13
N GLU A 129 -0.75 15.72 -4.12
CA GLU A 129 -1.55 16.09 -2.94
C GLU A 129 -2.21 14.88 -2.26
N TYR A 130 -2.65 13.89 -3.04
CA TYR A 130 -3.32 12.70 -2.50
C TYR A 130 -2.42 11.87 -1.56
N TRP A 131 -1.09 11.98 -1.67
CA TRP A 131 -0.14 11.32 -0.77
C TRP A 131 -0.28 11.80 0.68
N ARG A 132 -0.87 12.97 0.93
CA ARG A 132 -1.20 13.42 2.29
C ARG A 132 -2.07 12.41 3.05
N GLY A 133 -2.93 11.67 2.35
CA GLY A 133 -3.75 10.62 2.96
C GLY A 133 -2.97 9.39 3.44
N PHE A 134 -1.73 9.23 2.96
CA PHE A 134 -0.86 8.07 3.23
C PHE A 134 0.23 8.37 4.26
N LEU A 135 0.54 9.65 4.47
CA LEU A 135 1.64 10.12 5.30
C LEU A 135 1.14 10.68 6.64
N ARG A 136 1.97 10.54 7.67
CA ARG A 136 1.76 11.15 8.98
C ARG A 136 3.04 11.85 9.41
N PHE A 137 2.91 13.12 9.78
CA PHE A 137 4.01 13.97 10.25
C PHE A 137 4.04 14.05 11.78
N SER A 138 5.22 14.34 12.33
CA SER A 138 5.38 14.50 13.77
C SER A 138 4.65 15.76 14.28
N ASN A 139 4.07 15.67 15.48
CA ASN A 139 3.47 16.84 16.14
C ASN A 139 4.58 17.74 16.68
N GLY A 140 5.08 18.68 15.88
CA GLY A 140 6.06 19.68 16.30
C GLY A 140 6.85 20.31 15.16
N SER A 141 7.06 19.57 14.08
CA SER A 141 7.62 20.06 12.81
C SER A 141 6.81 19.47 11.66
N THR A 142 6.36 20.32 10.74
CA THR A 142 5.61 19.93 9.53
C THR A 142 6.43 19.10 8.54
N THR A 143 7.72 18.89 8.82
CA THR A 143 8.72 18.33 7.90
C THR A 143 9.15 16.90 8.23
N GLU A 144 8.98 16.40 9.46
CA GLU A 144 9.47 15.07 9.81
C GLU A 144 8.41 13.98 9.60
N LEU A 145 8.68 13.08 8.64
CA LEU A 145 7.87 11.90 8.37
C LEU A 145 7.88 10.94 9.57
N GLU A 146 6.76 10.85 10.28
CA GLU A 146 6.61 9.98 11.44
C GLU A 146 6.27 8.55 11.02
N ARG A 147 5.24 8.39 10.17
CA ARG A 147 4.70 7.11 9.72
C ARG A 147 4.10 7.27 8.35
N PHE A 148 4.02 6.17 7.62
CA PHE A 148 3.19 6.11 6.43
C PHE A 148 2.64 4.71 6.26
N PHE A 149 1.73 4.54 5.32
CA PHE A 149 1.38 3.23 4.82
C PHE A 149 1.51 3.19 3.30
N LEU A 150 1.74 2.00 2.79
CA LEU A 150 1.68 1.69 1.37
C LEU A 150 0.66 0.60 1.14
N THR A 151 0.20 0.46 -0.09
CA THR A 151 -0.74 -0.59 -0.46
C THR A 151 -0.20 -1.35 -1.65
N THR A 152 -0.54 -2.63 -1.77
CA THR A 152 -0.20 -3.49 -2.90
C THR A 152 -1.35 -4.49 -3.11
N ALA A 153 -1.70 -4.78 -4.36
CA ALA A 153 -2.88 -5.56 -4.69
C ALA A 153 -2.53 -6.98 -5.17
N TYR A 154 -3.42 -7.91 -4.85
CA TYR A 154 -3.30 -9.33 -5.19
C TYR A 154 -4.55 -9.83 -5.90
N HIS A 155 -4.39 -10.86 -6.72
CA HIS A 155 -5.41 -11.59 -7.43
C HIS A 155 -5.17 -13.10 -7.31
N GLY A 156 -6.20 -13.89 -7.60
CA GLY A 156 -6.16 -15.35 -7.57
C GLY A 156 -7.55 -15.93 -7.45
N GLU A 157 -7.94 -16.81 -8.38
CA GLU A 157 -9.22 -17.53 -8.33
C GLU A 157 -9.36 -18.37 -7.06
N GLU A 158 -8.24 -18.89 -6.56
CA GLU A 158 -8.15 -19.63 -5.31
C GLU A 158 -8.55 -18.79 -4.09
N LEU A 159 -8.47 -17.45 -4.16
CA LEU A 159 -8.88 -16.54 -3.09
C LEU A 159 -10.40 -16.57 -2.84
N LYS A 160 -11.19 -17.23 -3.70
CA LYS A 160 -12.60 -17.54 -3.38
C LYS A 160 -12.71 -18.37 -2.10
N GLU A 161 -11.73 -19.23 -1.85
CA GLU A 161 -11.66 -20.07 -0.67
C GLU A 161 -10.95 -19.37 0.48
N TRP A 162 -11.57 -19.41 1.67
CA TRP A 162 -11.03 -18.75 2.85
C TRP A 162 -9.64 -19.25 3.27
N ILE A 163 -9.36 -20.54 3.10
CA ILE A 163 -8.08 -21.13 3.50
C ILE A 163 -6.91 -20.55 2.70
N ASN A 164 -7.13 -20.21 1.43
CA ASN A 164 -6.12 -19.60 0.58
C ASN A 164 -5.88 -18.13 0.96
N ARG A 165 -6.90 -17.44 1.48
CA ARG A 165 -6.73 -16.10 2.08
C ARG A 165 -5.87 -16.14 3.34
N ASP A 166 -6.06 -17.16 4.20
CA ASP A 166 -5.22 -17.37 5.38
C ASP A 166 -3.76 -17.66 4.99
N GLN A 167 -3.53 -18.48 3.97
CA GLN A 167 -2.19 -18.72 3.44
C GLN A 167 -1.55 -17.45 2.88
N MET A 168 -2.30 -16.64 2.13
CA MET A 168 -1.83 -15.36 1.61
C MET A 168 -1.46 -14.40 2.76
N LEU A 169 -2.30 -14.30 3.79
CA LEU A 169 -1.99 -13.48 4.97
C LEU A 169 -0.71 -13.96 5.69
N LYS A 170 -0.51 -15.28 5.79
CA LYS A 170 0.72 -15.85 6.35
C LYS A 170 1.94 -15.46 5.53
N ARG A 171 1.87 -15.56 4.19
CA ARG A 171 2.95 -15.11 3.30
C ARG A 171 3.27 -13.63 3.49
N TRP A 172 2.25 -12.76 3.54
CA TRP A 172 2.45 -11.34 3.84
C TRP A 172 3.18 -11.12 5.17
N ARG A 173 2.77 -11.84 6.22
CA ARG A 173 3.42 -11.75 7.53
C ARG A 173 4.85 -12.27 7.52
N GLU A 174 5.14 -13.36 6.81
CA GLU A 174 6.48 -13.90 6.66
C GLU A 174 7.44 -12.89 6.00
N VAL A 175 6.96 -12.13 5.01
CA VAL A 175 7.74 -11.01 4.44
C VAL A 175 7.96 -9.94 5.50
N VAL A 176 6.88 -9.41 6.11
CA VAL A 176 6.96 -8.34 7.11
C VAL A 176 7.90 -8.70 8.27
N ASP A 177 7.88 -9.96 8.74
CA ASP A 177 8.70 -10.43 9.85
C ASP A 177 10.21 -10.42 9.54
N ARG A 178 10.63 -10.46 8.27
CA ARG A 178 12.04 -10.27 7.86
C ARG A 178 12.52 -8.82 8.01
N TYR A 179 11.58 -7.87 8.02
CA TYR A 179 11.87 -6.43 7.97
C TYR A 179 11.53 -5.69 9.27
N LYS A 180 11.08 -6.40 10.31
CA LYS A 180 10.86 -5.86 11.66
C LYS A 180 12.15 -5.30 12.29
#